data_AF-A0A6P2B084-F1
#
_entry.id   AF-A0A6P2B084-F1
#
_cell.length_a   1.000
_cell.length_b   1.000
_cell.length_c   1.000
_cell.angle_alpha   90.00
_cell.angle_beta   90.00
_cell.angle_gamma   90.00
#
_symmetry.space_group_name_H-M   'P 1'
#
loop_
_entity.id
_entity.type
_entity.pdbx_description
1 polymer ?
#
loop_
_entity_poly.entity_id
_entity_poly.type
_entity_poly.pdbx_seq_one_letter_code
_entity_poly.pdbx_strand_id
1 'polypeptide(L)' 'MDMVEITVRVSKEYVEEAEEFGMLDPDAIAQILREELDKRIMQFVDAEVKAHRAEPSAKDTT' A
#
# COMPACT_ATOMS: atom_id res chain seq x y z
N MET A 1 0.75 -19.21 9.77
CA MET A 1 0.86 -17.83 9.27
C MET A 1 1.88 -17.16 10.15
N ASP A 2 2.92 -16.60 9.56
CA ASP A 2 3.95 -15.88 10.31
C ASP A 2 3.44 -14.47 10.60
N MET A 3 3.46 -14.08 11.87
CA MET A 3 3.04 -12.74 12.31
C MET A 3 4.26 -11.82 12.37
N VAL A 4 4.08 -10.59 11.91
CA VAL A 4 5.10 -9.54 11.96
C VAL A 4 4.58 -8.43 12.88
N GLU A 5 5.42 -8.00 13.82
CA GLU A 5 5.12 -6.87 14.69
C GLU A 5 5.70 -5.58 14.08
N ILE A 6 4.89 -4.53 14.02
CA ILE A 6 5.29 -3.21 13.51
C ILE A 6 5.14 -2.21 14.64
N THR A 7 6.23 -1.54 15.01
CA THR A 7 6.22 -0.42 15.96
C THR A 7 6.53 0.88 15.23
N VAL A 8 5.67 1.88 15.39
CA VAL A 8 5.83 3.22 14.81
C VAL A 8 5.89 4.29 15.89
N ARG A 9 6.70 5.31 15.67
CA ARG A 9 6.78 6.50 16.54
C ARG A 9 6.07 7.65 15.86
N VAL A 10 5.08 8.20 16.53
CA VAL A 10 4.28 9.34 16.07
C VAL A 10 4.21 10.40 17.17
N SER A 11 3.79 11.61 16.83
CA SER A 11 3.53 12.65 17.82
C SER A 11 2.36 12.23 18.72
N LYS A 12 2.38 12.67 19.98
CA LYS A 12 1.32 12.37 20.95
C LYS A 12 -0.04 12.90 20.51
N GLU A 13 -0.06 14.13 19.98
CA GLU A 13 -1.26 14.80 19.46
C GLU A 13 -1.97 13.94 18.40
N TYR A 14 -1.22 13.31 17.50
CA TYR A 14 -1.79 12.44 16.47
C TYR A 14 -2.47 11.19 17.04
N VAL A 15 -1.93 10.63 18.13
CA VAL A 15 -2.52 9.46 18.81
C VAL A 15 -3.80 9.86 19.52
N GLU A 16 -3.81 11.02 20.19
CA GLU A 16 -4.98 11.51 20.92
C GLU A 16 -6.15 11.77 19.96
N GLU A 17 -5.90 12.43 18.83
CA GLU A 17 -6.90 12.60 17.78
C GLU A 17 -7.39 11.24 17.25
N ALA A 18 -6.47 10.34 16.90
CA ALA A 18 -6.83 9.01 16.37
C ALA A 18 -7.67 8.18 17.37
N GLU A 19 -7.39 8.31 18.67
CA GLU A 19 -8.14 7.64 19.73
C GLU A 19 -9.57 8.19 19.83
N GLU A 20 -9.74 9.53 19.79
CA GLU A 20 -11.05 10.18 19.83
C GLU A 20 -11.97 9.74 18.67
N PHE A 21 -11.38 9.47 17.50
CA PHE A 21 -12.11 8.97 16.32
C PHE A 21 -12.18 7.44 16.23
N GLY A 22 -11.65 6.70 17.22
CA GLY A 22 -11.66 5.22 17.22
C GLY A 22 -10.79 4.59 16.13
N MET A 23 -9.81 5.32 15.61
CA MET A 23 -8.91 4.86 14.53
C MET A 23 -7.75 4.00 15.04
N LEU A 24 -7.60 3.85 16.36
CA LEU A 24 -6.58 2.99 16.98
C LEU A 24 -7.05 1.54 17.20
N ASP A 25 -8.24 1.19 16.70
CA ASP A 25 -8.72 -0.18 16.72
C ASP A 25 -7.82 -1.07 15.84
N PRO A 26 -7.29 -2.20 16.36
CA PRO A 26 -6.37 -3.06 15.62
C PRO A 26 -6.95 -3.61 14.31
N ASP A 27 -8.25 -3.93 14.27
CA ASP A 27 -8.89 -4.47 13.07
C ASP A 27 -9.05 -3.37 12.01
N ALA A 28 -9.41 -2.15 12.44
CA ALA A 28 -9.45 -0.99 11.57
C ALA A 28 -8.06 -0.65 10.99
N ILE A 29 -7.01 -0.64 11.82
CA ILE A 29 -5.63 -0.42 11.37
C ILE A 29 -5.21 -1.50 10.36
N ALA A 30 -5.48 -2.76 10.66
CA ALA A 30 -5.13 -3.87 9.78
C ALA A 30 -5.84 -3.78 8.42
N GLN A 31 -7.12 -3.38 8.43
CA GLN A 31 -7.88 -3.16 7.21
C GLN A 31 -7.29 -2.03 6.37
N ILE A 32 -7.01 -0.87 6.97
CA ILE A 32 -6.43 0.28 6.27
C ILE A 32 -5.05 -0.08 5.68
N LEU A 33 -4.21 -0.76 6.46
CA LEU A 33 -2.90 -1.21 6.00
C LEU A 33 -3.03 -2.13 4.78
N ARG A 34 -3.99 -3.06 4.78
CA ARG A 34 -4.24 -3.95 3.66
C ARG A 34 -4.67 -3.19 2.41
N GLU A 35 -5.65 -2.30 2.54
CA GLU A 35 -6.19 -1.53 1.42
C GLU A 35 -5.12 -0.63 0.79
N GLU A 36 -4.31 0.04 1.61
CA GLU A 36 -3.24 0.91 1.11
C GLU A 36 -2.06 0.13 0.51
N LEU A 37 -1.73 -1.06 1.04
CA LEU A 37 -0.75 -1.95 0.43
C LEU A 37 -1.25 -2.47 -0.92
N ASP A 38 -2.48 -2.98 -0.99
CA ASP A 38 -3.06 -3.50 -2.24
C ASP A 38 -3.10 -2.41 -3.32
N LYS A 39 -3.50 -1.19 -2.95
CA LYS A 39 -3.51 -0.03 -3.85
C LYS A 39 -2.11 0.33 -4.34
N ARG A 40 -1.10 0.38 -3.46
CA ARG A 40 0.28 0.67 -3.86
C ARG A 40 0.84 -0.43 -4.77
N ILE A 41 0.57 -1.70 -4.45
CA ILE A 41 0.96 -2.83 -5.30
C ILE A 41 0.35 -2.69 -6.69
N MET A 42 -0.96 -2.41 -6.80
CA MET A 42 -1.60 -2.21 -8.10
C MET A 42 -0.99 -1.03 -8.87
N GLN A 43 -0.64 0.06 -8.21
CA GLN A 43 0.05 1.19 -8.86
C GLN A 43 1.41 0.80 -9.45
N PHE A 44 2.18 -0.03 -8.75
CA PHE A 44 3.45 -0.56 -9.28
C PHE A 44 3.21 -1.48 -10.47
N VAL A 45 2.24 -2.39 -10.38
CA VAL A 45 1.87 -3.30 -11.49
C VAL A 45 1.40 -2.50 -12.70
N ASP A 46 0.57 -1.47 -12.52
CA ASP A 46 0.09 -0.63 -13.61
C ASP A 46 1.23 0.16 -14.28
N ALA A 47 2.20 0.62 -13.49
CA ALA A 47 3.39 1.30 -14.01
C ALA A 47 4.26 0.33 -14.83
N GLU A 48 4.43 -0.91 -14.36
CA GLU A 48 5.19 -1.96 -15.02
C GLU A 48 4.50 -2.44 -16.32
N VAL A 49 3.19 -2.66 -16.29
CA VAL A 49 2.39 -3.02 -17.47
C VAL A 49 2.42 -1.90 -18.52
N LYS A 50 2.35 -0.62 -18.10
CA LYS A 50 2.49 0.51 -19.02
C LYS A 50 3.90 0.59 -19.62
N ALA A 51 4.94 0.33 -18.84
CA ALA A 51 6.32 0.30 -19.34
C ALA A 51 6.52 -0.82 -20.39
N HIS A 52 6.01 -2.03 -20.12
CA HIS A 52 6.09 -3.14 -21.06
C HIS A 52 5.19 -2.98 -22.30
N ARG A 53 4.04 -2.32 -22.21
CA ARG A 53 3.20 -1.98 -23.38
C ARG A 53 3.79 -0.85 -24.23
N ALA A 54 4.66 -0.02 -23.65
CA ALA A 54 5.35 1.07 -24.35
C ALA A 54 6.64 0.60 -25.04
N GLU A 55 7.07 -0.65 -24.85
CA GLU A 55 8.04 -1.29 -25.74
C GLU A 55 7.30 -1.68 -27.02
N PRO A 56 7.46 -0.96 -28.15
CA PRO A 56 6.95 -1.47 -29.42
C PRO A 56 7.65 -2.80 -29.68
N SER A 57 6.87 -3.81 -30.02
CA SER A 57 7.33 -5.06 -30.62
C SER A 57 8.19 -4.74 -31.85
N ALA A 58 9.47 -4.46 -31.65
CA ALA A 58 10.50 -4.44 -32.68
C ALA A 58 10.84 -5.89 -33.04
N LYS A 59 9.80 -6.63 -33.42
CA LYS A 59 9.86 -7.97 -33.99
C LYS A 59 8.70 -8.08 -34.97
N ASP A 60 8.75 -7.27 -36.01
CA ASP A 60 8.44 -7.80 -37.33
C ASP A 60 9.63 -7.52 -38.22
N THR A 61 10.15 -8.63 -38.73
CA THR A 61 11.37 -8.79 -39.51
C THR A 61 10.91 -8.89 -40.96
N THR A 62 11.75 -8.39 -41.87
CA THR A 62 11.81 -8.74 -43.31
C THR A 62 10.93 -7.92 -44.26
#